data_AF-A0A177HSU0-F1
#
_entry.id   AF-A0A177HSU0-F1
#
_cell.length_a   1.000
_cell.length_b   1.000
_cell.length_c   1.000
_cell.angle_alpha   90.00
_cell.angle_beta   90.00
_cell.angle_gamma   90.00
#
_symmetry.space_group_name_H-M   'P 1'
#
loop_
_entity.id
_entity.type
_entity.pdbx_description
1 polymer ?
#
loop_
_entity_poly.entity_id
_entity_poly.type
_entity_poly.pdbx_seq_one_letter_code
_entity_poly.pdbx_strand_id
1 'polypeptide(L)'
;MNVNVRRLRTAGAVSLLGVVLASVLSGCGIRPTEVPTDFGAAPSRVPCALGGADIGTQSARGVPVQVFLVCSSQLVTVDRTVQLAGKNAATDRVLVAQALLDKLAEAPSAPEKQAGYTTAVRGGMTVSGPREGDPEDTLRLSTPPEDLSAYALAQIVCTYADSAAADEDGAVVLGGTGDEPVRRYECTPEVRARPGTVPPPSETVSGS
;
A
#
# COMPACT_ATOMS: atom_id res chain seq x y z
N MET A 1 43.27 85.74 -73.81
CA MET A 1 44.04 86.60 -72.91
C MET A 1 43.68 86.27 -71.46
N ASN A 2 44.68 86.35 -70.58
CA ASN A 2 44.64 86.40 -69.11
C ASN A 2 44.38 85.11 -68.31
N VAL A 3 45.49 84.46 -68.01
CA VAL A 3 45.77 83.79 -66.73
C VAL A 3 45.81 84.86 -65.63
N ASN A 4 45.19 84.61 -64.47
CA ASN A 4 45.76 85.11 -63.22
C ASN A 4 45.51 84.16 -62.04
N VAL A 5 46.57 83.98 -61.28
CA VAL A 5 46.79 83.00 -60.20
C VAL A 5 46.98 83.79 -58.91
N ARG A 6 46.49 83.29 -57.77
CA ARG A 6 47.17 83.19 -56.44
C ARG A 6 46.12 82.87 -55.35
N ARG A 7 46.25 81.73 -54.65
CA ARG A 7 46.98 81.48 -53.36
C ARG A 7 46.39 82.35 -52.22
N LEU A 8 46.17 81.89 -50.98
CA LEU A 8 46.91 81.05 -50.04
C LEU A 8 45.90 80.39 -49.06
N ARG A 9 46.02 79.09 -48.72
CA ARG A 9 46.73 78.51 -47.54
C ARG A 9 46.40 79.14 -46.18
N THR A 10 45.65 78.41 -45.36
CA THR A 10 45.90 78.32 -43.90
C THR A 10 45.69 76.88 -43.44
N ALA A 11 46.74 76.36 -42.81
CA ALA A 11 46.78 75.06 -42.15
C ALA A 11 46.18 75.19 -40.75
N GLY A 12 45.49 74.14 -40.31
CA GLY A 12 45.09 73.94 -38.92
C GLY A 12 45.18 72.45 -38.63
N ALA A 13 46.33 72.03 -38.12
CA ALA A 13 46.54 70.72 -37.53
C ALA A 13 46.03 70.70 -36.08
N VAL A 14 45.97 69.48 -35.52
CA VAL A 14 45.91 69.12 -34.08
C VAL A 14 44.56 68.59 -33.57
N SER A 15 44.43 67.27 -33.73
CA SER A 15 44.29 66.25 -32.67
C SER A 15 43.04 66.15 -31.77
N LEU A 16 42.46 64.94 -31.87
CA LEU A 16 42.12 63.98 -30.81
C LEU A 16 40.88 64.18 -29.91
N LEU A 17 40.15 63.05 -29.82
CA LEU A 17 39.25 62.59 -28.76
C LEU A 17 37.84 63.19 -28.70
N GLY A 18 36.84 62.33 -28.96
CA GLY A 18 35.52 62.51 -28.36
C GLY A 18 34.40 61.73 -29.04
N VAL A 19 34.09 60.55 -28.49
CA VAL A 19 32.74 60.02 -28.16
C VAL A 19 31.59 60.50 -29.10
N VAL A 20 30.79 59.68 -29.78
CA VAL A 20 29.77 58.77 -29.23
C VAL A 20 29.21 57.98 -30.43
N LEU A 21 29.53 56.69 -30.55
CA LEU A 21 28.75 55.75 -31.34
C LEU A 21 28.23 54.67 -30.39
N ALA A 22 27.13 54.96 -29.71
CA ALA A 22 26.42 54.03 -28.85
C ALA A 22 25.00 53.87 -29.40
N SER A 23 24.90 53.09 -30.48
CA SER A 23 23.64 52.51 -30.92
C SER A 23 23.15 51.56 -29.84
N VAL A 24 22.08 51.96 -29.15
CA VAL A 24 21.38 51.24 -28.10
C VAL A 24 20.73 49.99 -28.70
N LEU A 25 21.41 48.85 -28.63
CA LEU A 25 20.75 47.54 -28.68
C LEU A 25 20.15 47.29 -27.30
N SER A 26 18.97 47.86 -27.03
CA SER A 26 18.14 47.42 -25.92
C SER A 26 17.51 46.08 -26.28
N GLY A 27 18.33 45.01 -26.21
CA GLY A 27 17.79 43.67 -26.06
C GLY A 27 17.06 43.63 -24.72
N CYS A 28 15.74 43.45 -24.74
CA CYS A 28 15.01 43.03 -23.55
C CYS A 28 15.58 41.66 -23.16
N GLY A 29 16.55 41.67 -22.24
CA GLY A 29 17.20 40.47 -21.74
C GLY A 29 16.14 39.61 -21.07
N ILE A 30 15.73 38.53 -21.75
CA ILE A 30 15.05 37.42 -21.09
C ILE A 30 16.11 36.82 -20.17
N ARG A 31 16.09 37.21 -18.90
CA ARG A 31 16.79 36.46 -17.87
C ARG A 31 16.11 35.09 -17.84
N PRO A 32 16.83 33.98 -18.08
CA PRO A 32 16.28 32.70 -17.73
C PRO A 32 15.99 32.75 -16.23
N THR A 33 14.72 32.74 -15.87
CA THR A 33 14.32 32.39 -14.52
C THR A 33 14.56 30.90 -14.43
N GLU A 34 15.78 30.54 -14.08
CA GLU A 34 16.15 29.19 -13.71
C GLU A 34 15.37 28.89 -12.43
N VAL A 35 14.19 28.30 -12.61
CA VAL A 35 13.43 27.76 -11.49
C VAL A 35 14.28 26.62 -10.97
N PRO A 36 14.65 26.59 -9.67
CA PRO A 36 15.34 25.45 -9.10
C PRO A 36 14.43 24.25 -9.33
N THR A 37 14.76 23.39 -10.29
CA THR A 37 14.06 22.12 -10.48
C THR A 37 14.59 21.14 -9.44
N ASP A 38 14.40 21.50 -8.18
CA ASP A 38 14.38 20.57 -7.06
C ASP A 38 12.93 20.11 -6.89
N PHE A 39 12.37 19.56 -7.97
CA PHE A 39 11.27 18.62 -7.84
C PHE A 39 11.94 17.34 -7.38
N GLY A 40 12.22 17.24 -6.06
CA GLY A 40 12.71 16.01 -5.44
C GLY A 40 11.98 14.80 -6.04
N ALA A 41 12.70 13.69 -6.18
CA ALA A 41 12.32 12.50 -6.97
C ALA A 41 10.81 12.40 -7.24
N ALA A 42 10.40 12.45 -8.52
CA ALA A 42 9.01 12.34 -8.93
C ALA A 42 8.33 11.23 -8.10
N PRO A 43 7.19 11.50 -7.42
CA PRO A 43 6.60 10.54 -6.53
C PRO A 43 6.34 9.27 -7.32
N SER A 44 7.11 8.23 -7.03
CA SER A 44 6.83 6.91 -7.52
C SER A 44 5.46 6.56 -6.95
N ARG A 45 4.44 6.52 -7.80
CA ARG A 45 3.13 5.98 -7.45
C ARG A 45 3.28 4.47 -7.36
N VAL A 46 4.07 4.01 -6.39
CA VAL A 46 4.12 2.59 -6.05
C VAL A 46 2.69 2.27 -5.61
N PRO A 47 1.98 1.39 -6.34
CA PRO A 47 0.65 0.99 -5.93
C PRO A 47 0.71 0.47 -4.50
N CYS A 48 -0.30 0.80 -3.71
CA CYS A 48 -0.45 0.33 -2.32
C CYS A 48 0.62 0.83 -1.35
N ALA A 49 1.15 2.02 -1.61
CA ALA A 49 1.72 2.85 -0.57
C ALA A 49 0.57 3.47 0.26
N LEU A 50 0.11 2.76 1.28
CA LEU A 50 -0.48 3.40 2.46
C LEU A 50 0.45 3.08 3.64
N GLY A 51 1.54 3.85 3.71
CA GLY A 51 2.47 3.81 4.84
C GLY A 51 1.73 4.22 6.10
N GLY A 52 1.99 3.47 7.18
CA GLY A 52 1.27 3.58 8.45
C GLY A 52 0.95 5.00 8.87
N ALA A 53 -0.21 5.13 9.52
CA ALA A 53 -0.81 6.34 10.03
C ALA A 53 -1.89 6.99 9.14
N ASP A 54 -3.07 6.36 9.10
CA ASP A 54 -4.23 7.09 9.65
C ASP A 54 -4.09 7.12 11.19
N ILE A 55 -3.06 7.82 11.70
CA ILE A 55 -3.08 8.40 13.04
C ILE A 55 -3.98 9.64 12.91
N GLY A 56 -5.24 9.38 12.56
CA GLY A 56 -6.34 10.27 12.82
C GLY A 56 -6.58 10.18 14.32
N THR A 57 -6.16 11.23 15.02
CA THR A 57 -6.42 11.55 16.42
C THR A 57 -7.90 11.36 16.80
N GLN A 58 -8.32 10.13 17.04
CA GLN A 58 -9.54 9.79 17.74
C GLN A 58 -9.21 8.61 18.60
N SER A 59 -8.92 8.87 19.88
CA SER A 59 -9.42 8.18 21.06
C SER A 59 -10.11 6.82 20.85
N ALA A 60 -9.50 5.91 20.09
CA ALA A 60 -10.07 4.62 19.77
C ALA A 60 -9.65 3.70 20.91
N ARG A 61 -10.55 3.54 21.89
CA ARG A 61 -10.54 2.32 22.70
C ARG A 61 -10.56 1.16 21.69
N GLY A 62 -9.58 0.28 21.68
CA GLY A 62 -9.50 -0.83 20.70
C GLY A 62 -8.08 -1.38 20.56
N VAL A 63 -7.98 -2.59 20.02
CA VAL A 63 -6.71 -3.30 19.81
C VAL A 63 -6.31 -3.16 18.33
N PRO A 64 -5.10 -2.67 18.02
CA PRO A 64 -4.60 -2.65 16.65
C PRO A 64 -4.35 -4.09 16.16
N VAL A 65 -4.77 -4.38 14.94
CA VAL A 65 -4.59 -5.68 14.29
C VAL A 65 -4.21 -5.47 12.83
N GLN A 66 -3.59 -6.48 12.22
CA GLN A 66 -3.25 -6.45 10.79
C GLN A 66 -4.19 -7.39 10.03
N VAL A 67 -4.62 -6.95 8.85
CA VAL A 67 -5.31 -7.80 7.87
C VAL A 67 -4.57 -7.78 6.54
N PHE A 68 -4.64 -8.87 5.79
CA PHE A 68 -4.00 -8.96 4.48
C PHE A 68 -4.99 -8.62 3.36
N LEU A 69 -4.79 -7.47 2.71
CA LEU A 69 -5.56 -7.06 1.53
C LEU A 69 -4.82 -7.37 0.23
N VAL A 70 -5.58 -7.47 -0.87
CA VAL A 70 -5.00 -7.68 -2.19
C VAL A 70 -4.57 -6.36 -2.79
N CYS A 71 -3.33 -6.32 -3.25
CA CYS A 71 -2.73 -5.22 -3.99
C CYS A 71 -1.86 -5.77 -5.11
N SER A 72 -2.04 -5.30 -6.35
CA SER A 72 -1.17 -5.71 -7.47
C SER A 72 -0.99 -7.24 -7.58
N SER A 73 -2.05 -7.99 -7.28
CA SER A 73 -2.08 -9.46 -7.21
C SER A 73 -1.29 -10.12 -6.08
N GLN A 74 -0.80 -9.36 -5.11
CA GLN A 74 -0.09 -9.81 -3.90
C GLN A 74 -0.90 -9.49 -2.65
N LEU A 75 -0.55 -10.10 -1.51
CA LEU A 75 -1.10 -9.76 -0.21
C LEU A 75 -0.21 -8.73 0.49
N VAL A 76 -0.83 -7.67 0.99
CA VAL A 76 -0.16 -6.58 1.72
C VAL A 76 -0.90 -6.33 3.02
N THR A 77 -0.16 -6.12 4.11
CA THR A 77 -0.73 -5.83 5.43
C THR A 77 -1.36 -4.44 5.46
N VAL A 78 -2.50 -4.34 6.14
CA VAL A 78 -3.20 -3.09 6.41
C VAL A 78 -3.63 -3.11 7.88
N ASP A 79 -3.33 -2.01 8.58
CA ASP A 79 -3.70 -1.85 9.98
C ASP A 79 -5.20 -1.58 10.13
N ARG A 80 -5.80 -2.24 11.11
CA ARG A 80 -7.19 -2.11 11.52
C ARG A 80 -7.26 -2.00 13.04
N THR A 81 -8.43 -1.64 13.56
CA THR A 81 -8.67 -1.61 15.01
C THR A 81 -9.92 -2.42 15.33
N VAL A 82 -9.81 -3.37 16.26
CA VAL A 82 -10.93 -4.20 16.72
C VAL A 82 -11.27 -3.93 18.17
N GLN A 83 -12.52 -4.21 18.52
CA GLN A 83 -12.98 -4.23 19.90
C GLN A 83 -13.15 -5.68 20.31
N LEU A 84 -12.40 -6.10 21.33
CA LEU A 84 -12.48 -7.46 21.84
C LEU A 84 -13.03 -7.43 23.27
N ALA A 85 -13.98 -8.31 23.57
CA ALA A 85 -14.52 -8.52 24.91
C ALA A 85 -14.39 -10.00 25.27
N GLY A 86 -13.17 -10.43 25.58
CA GLY A 86 -12.83 -11.82 25.89
C GLY A 86 -13.11 -12.23 27.35
N LYS A 87 -13.19 -13.54 27.60
CA LYS A 87 -13.43 -14.14 28.93
C LYS A 87 -12.61 -15.42 29.20
N ASN A 88 -12.17 -16.17 28.17
CA ASN A 88 -11.34 -17.38 28.30
C ASN A 88 -10.67 -17.76 26.95
N ALA A 89 -9.52 -18.46 26.98
CA ALA A 89 -8.64 -18.63 25.82
C ALA A 89 -9.28 -19.23 24.55
N ALA A 90 -10.05 -20.33 24.64
CA ALA A 90 -10.68 -20.94 23.46
C ALA A 90 -11.79 -20.06 22.89
N THR A 91 -12.60 -19.43 23.76
CA THR A 91 -13.61 -18.44 23.35
C THR A 91 -12.93 -17.21 22.75
N ASP A 92 -11.80 -16.80 23.32
CA ASP A 92 -11.04 -15.63 22.88
C ASP A 92 -10.46 -15.84 21.49
N ARG A 93 -10.00 -17.06 21.14
CA ARG A 93 -9.53 -17.39 19.78
C ARG A 93 -10.61 -17.22 18.73
N VAL A 94 -11.79 -17.81 18.94
CA VAL A 94 -12.92 -17.70 18.00
C VAL A 94 -13.40 -16.25 17.90
N LEU A 95 -13.43 -15.51 19.02
CA LEU A 95 -13.77 -14.08 19.02
C LEU A 95 -12.78 -13.24 18.23
N VAL A 96 -11.47 -13.50 18.39
CA VAL A 96 -10.41 -12.83 17.61
C VAL A 96 -10.53 -13.18 16.13
N ALA A 97 -10.71 -14.46 15.80
CA ALA A 97 -10.86 -14.92 14.43
C ALA A 97 -12.09 -14.30 13.74
N GLN A 98 -13.22 -14.20 14.43
CA GLN A 98 -14.41 -13.52 13.91
C GLN A 98 -14.14 -12.03 13.71
N ALA A 99 -13.57 -11.34 14.70
CA ALA A 99 -13.28 -9.91 14.60
C ALA A 99 -12.31 -9.59 13.44
N LEU A 100 -11.30 -10.42 13.23
CA LEU A 100 -10.37 -10.30 12.11
C LEU A 100 -11.07 -10.58 10.76
N LEU A 101 -11.94 -11.59 10.69
CA LEU A 101 -12.71 -11.90 9.49
C LEU A 101 -13.62 -10.73 9.11
N ASP A 102 -14.29 -10.13 10.09
CA ASP A 102 -15.15 -8.96 9.89
C ASP A 102 -14.33 -7.80 9.32
N LYS A 103 -13.16 -7.51 9.89
CA LYS A 103 -12.24 -6.47 9.39
C LYS A 103 -11.65 -6.75 8.02
N LEU A 104 -11.42 -8.02 7.70
CA LEU A 104 -10.92 -8.43 6.39
C LEU A 104 -12.00 -8.34 5.31
N ALA A 105 -13.26 -8.58 5.68
CA ALA A 105 -14.40 -8.51 4.79
C ALA A 105 -14.96 -7.08 4.61
N GLU A 106 -14.56 -6.12 5.45
CA GLU A 106 -14.89 -4.71 5.27
C GLU A 106 -14.39 -4.22 3.89
N ALA A 107 -15.27 -3.53 3.16
CA ALA A 107 -14.88 -2.94 1.88
C ALA A 107 -13.76 -1.92 2.12
N PRO A 108 -12.67 -1.93 1.30
CA PRO A 108 -11.56 -1.00 1.52
C PRO A 108 -12.03 0.45 1.56
N SER A 109 -11.38 1.26 2.39
CA SER A 109 -11.66 2.68 2.58
C SER A 109 -11.45 3.46 1.26
N ALA A 110 -11.93 4.71 1.19
CA ALA A 110 -11.74 5.51 -0.02
C ALA A 110 -10.25 5.73 -0.37
N PRO A 111 -9.35 6.02 0.59
CA PRO A 111 -7.90 6.04 0.33
C PRO A 111 -7.35 4.69 -0.13
N GLU A 112 -7.75 3.59 0.50
CA GLU A 112 -7.31 2.24 0.13
C GLU A 112 -7.72 1.86 -1.30
N LYS A 113 -8.96 2.17 -1.70
CA LYS A 113 -9.42 1.96 -3.06
C LYS A 113 -8.63 2.79 -4.07
N GLN A 114 -8.32 4.05 -3.75
CA GLN A 114 -7.48 4.91 -4.60
C GLN A 114 -6.05 4.36 -4.73
N ALA A 115 -5.53 3.73 -3.68
CA ALA A 115 -4.23 3.07 -3.67
C ALA A 115 -4.23 1.69 -4.36
N GLY A 116 -5.40 1.14 -4.70
CA GLY A 116 -5.56 -0.11 -5.44
C GLY A 116 -5.82 -1.35 -4.58
N TYR A 117 -6.15 -1.18 -3.30
CA TYR A 117 -6.47 -2.30 -2.42
C TYR A 117 -7.86 -2.87 -2.69
N THR A 118 -7.97 -4.20 -2.60
CA THR A 118 -9.23 -4.95 -2.70
C THR A 118 -9.28 -6.07 -1.66
N THR A 119 -10.47 -6.61 -1.42
CA THR A 119 -10.66 -7.86 -0.64
C THR A 119 -11.50 -8.84 -1.45
N ALA A 120 -11.10 -10.11 -1.43
CA ALA A 120 -11.85 -11.22 -2.02
C ALA A 120 -12.78 -11.90 -0.99
N VAL A 121 -12.64 -11.55 0.30
CA VAL A 121 -13.47 -12.09 1.38
C VAL A 121 -14.82 -11.37 1.40
N ARG A 122 -15.91 -12.14 1.39
CA ARG A 122 -17.27 -11.60 1.43
C ARG A 122 -17.70 -11.34 2.87
N GLY A 123 -18.43 -10.25 3.08
CA GLY A 123 -19.07 -9.96 4.36
C GLY A 123 -20.11 -11.01 4.75
N GLY A 124 -20.34 -11.15 6.05
CA GLY A 124 -21.33 -12.08 6.62
C GLY A 124 -20.85 -13.51 6.82
N MET A 125 -19.59 -13.82 6.50
CA MET A 125 -18.97 -15.09 6.86
C MET A 125 -18.76 -15.16 8.37
N THR A 126 -19.13 -16.28 8.98
CA THR A 126 -18.95 -16.53 10.41
C THR A 126 -17.92 -17.60 10.69
N VAL A 127 -17.35 -17.54 11.89
CA VAL A 127 -16.41 -18.49 12.48
C VAL A 127 -17.03 -19.13 13.72
N SER A 128 -16.93 -20.45 13.84
CA SER A 128 -17.23 -21.18 15.06
C SER A 128 -16.01 -21.95 15.54
N GLY A 129 -16.04 -22.40 16.79
CA GLY A 129 -14.98 -23.24 17.37
C GLY A 129 -14.97 -24.68 16.86
N PRO A 130 -14.11 -25.53 17.46
CA PRO A 130 -14.01 -26.95 17.14
C PRO A 130 -15.31 -27.70 17.44
N ARG A 131 -15.51 -28.80 16.73
CA ARG A 131 -16.48 -29.86 17.03
C ARG A 131 -15.86 -30.92 17.91
N GLU A 132 -16.71 -31.83 18.38
CA GLU A 132 -16.25 -33.08 18.98
C GLU A 132 -15.33 -33.82 18.00
N GLY A 133 -14.12 -34.15 18.45
CA GLY A 133 -13.09 -34.79 17.64
C GLY A 133 -12.25 -33.83 16.79
N ASP A 134 -12.45 -32.52 16.85
CA ASP A 134 -11.50 -31.57 16.25
C ASP A 134 -10.36 -31.25 17.22
N PRO A 135 -9.17 -30.90 16.69
CA PRO A 135 -8.15 -30.18 17.46
C PRO A 135 -8.73 -28.91 18.12
N GLU A 136 -8.30 -28.60 19.35
CA GLU A 136 -8.84 -27.49 20.16
C GLU A 136 -8.69 -26.10 19.50
N ASP A 137 -7.73 -25.97 18.59
CA ASP A 137 -7.42 -24.76 17.83
C ASP A 137 -8.16 -24.61 16.51
N THR A 138 -9.04 -25.55 16.18
CA THR A 138 -9.83 -25.51 14.94
C THR A 138 -10.77 -24.32 14.88
N LEU A 139 -10.74 -23.63 13.74
CA LEU A 139 -11.71 -22.60 13.38
C LEU A 139 -12.56 -23.10 12.21
N ARG A 140 -13.88 -23.19 12.42
CA ARG A 140 -14.83 -23.61 11.40
C ARG A 140 -15.48 -22.43 10.72
N LEU A 141 -15.28 -22.33 9.41
CA LEU A 141 -15.85 -21.28 8.58
C LEU A 141 -17.23 -21.70 8.07
N SER A 142 -18.17 -20.76 8.07
CA SER A 142 -19.50 -20.94 7.45
C SER A 142 -19.44 -21.30 5.96
N THR A 143 -18.39 -20.87 5.25
CA THR A 143 -18.07 -21.34 3.90
C THR A 143 -16.85 -22.26 3.98
N PRO A 144 -16.92 -23.51 3.50
CA PRO A 144 -15.79 -24.44 3.52
C PRO A 144 -14.54 -23.84 2.86
N PRO A 145 -13.32 -24.07 3.41
CA PRO A 145 -12.09 -23.55 2.83
C PRO A 145 -11.89 -23.88 1.35
N GLU A 146 -12.27 -25.09 0.92
CA GLU A 146 -12.22 -25.56 -0.47
C GLU A 146 -13.17 -24.83 -1.43
N ASP A 147 -14.24 -24.21 -0.92
CA ASP A 147 -15.21 -23.46 -1.72
C ASP A 147 -14.82 -21.97 -1.86
N LEU A 148 -13.79 -21.54 -1.14
CA LEU A 148 -13.25 -20.19 -1.25
C LEU A 148 -12.41 -20.02 -2.51
N SER A 149 -12.46 -18.81 -3.09
CA SER A 149 -11.48 -18.44 -4.12
C SER A 149 -10.06 -18.48 -3.54
N ALA A 150 -9.06 -18.76 -4.38
CA ALA A 150 -7.65 -18.80 -3.97
C ALA A 150 -7.21 -17.54 -3.21
N TYR A 151 -7.62 -16.35 -3.68
CA TYR A 151 -7.38 -15.08 -2.99
C TYR A 151 -8.05 -15.01 -1.61
N ALA A 152 -9.32 -15.40 -1.50
CA ALA A 152 -10.05 -15.34 -0.23
C ALA A 152 -9.45 -16.29 0.81
N LEU A 153 -9.12 -17.53 0.41
CA LEU A 153 -8.46 -18.49 1.31
C LEU A 153 -7.09 -17.96 1.76
N ALA A 154 -6.27 -17.46 0.84
CA ALA A 154 -4.95 -16.91 1.17
C ALA A 154 -5.05 -15.69 2.09
N GLN A 155 -6.00 -14.77 1.86
CA GLN A 155 -6.22 -13.62 2.74
C GLN A 155 -6.61 -14.03 4.16
N ILE A 156 -7.52 -15.01 4.30
CA ILE A 156 -7.96 -15.51 5.61
C ILE A 156 -6.79 -16.18 6.34
N VAL A 157 -6.12 -17.15 5.70
CA VAL A 157 -4.99 -17.88 6.29
C VAL A 157 -3.90 -16.90 6.74
N CYS A 158 -3.51 -15.96 5.89
CA CYS A 158 -2.46 -15.00 6.23
C CYS A 158 -2.86 -14.00 7.31
N THR A 159 -4.14 -13.60 7.37
CA THR A 159 -4.64 -12.74 8.45
C THR A 159 -4.66 -13.47 9.79
N TYR A 160 -5.03 -14.75 9.81
CA TYR A 160 -5.07 -15.54 11.04
C TYR A 160 -3.68 -15.95 11.52
N ALA A 161 -2.78 -16.31 10.62
CA ALA A 161 -1.40 -16.73 10.92
C ALA A 161 -0.59 -15.67 11.70
N ASP A 162 -0.90 -14.39 11.54
CA ASP A 162 -0.23 -13.28 12.23
C ASP A 162 -1.00 -12.79 13.48
N SER A 163 -1.78 -13.69 14.10
CA SER A 163 -2.69 -13.33 15.19
C SER A 163 -2.88 -14.45 16.22
N ALA A 164 -3.59 -14.16 17.31
CA ALA A 164 -3.97 -15.16 18.30
C ALA A 164 -4.96 -16.24 17.78
N ALA A 165 -5.43 -16.12 16.52
CA ALA A 165 -6.22 -17.14 15.84
C ALA A 165 -5.37 -18.37 15.44
N ALA A 166 -4.05 -18.24 15.34
CA ALA A 166 -3.14 -19.30 14.95
C ALA A 166 -2.82 -20.30 16.08
N ASP A 167 -2.21 -21.41 15.69
CA ASP A 167 -1.52 -22.33 16.58
C ASP A 167 -0.15 -21.77 17.03
N GLU A 168 0.61 -22.55 17.78
CA GLU A 168 1.90 -22.14 18.35
C GLU A 168 2.99 -21.91 17.28
N ASP A 169 2.88 -22.54 16.11
CA ASP A 169 3.83 -22.39 15.00
C ASP A 169 3.38 -21.30 13.99
N GLY A 170 2.25 -20.63 14.24
CA GLY A 170 1.68 -19.63 13.32
C GLY A 170 0.91 -20.23 12.15
N ALA A 171 0.59 -21.52 12.20
CA ALA A 171 -0.31 -22.17 11.25
C ALA A 171 -1.76 -22.10 11.76
N VAL A 172 -2.71 -22.38 10.86
CA VAL A 172 -4.14 -22.21 11.15
C VAL A 172 -4.90 -23.46 10.77
N VAL A 173 -5.60 -24.06 11.73
CA VAL A 173 -6.46 -25.22 11.49
C VAL A 173 -7.85 -24.74 11.09
N LEU A 174 -8.23 -24.94 9.82
CA LEU A 174 -9.52 -24.54 9.26
C LEU A 174 -10.34 -25.73 8.78
N GLY A 175 -11.66 -25.63 8.94
CA GLY A 175 -12.63 -26.54 8.35
C GLY A 175 -13.94 -25.84 7.98
N GLY A 176 -14.82 -26.55 7.28
CA GLY A 176 -16.18 -26.09 7.00
C GLY A 176 -17.15 -26.38 8.17
N THR A 177 -18.43 -26.08 7.95
CA THR A 177 -19.52 -26.52 8.84
C THR A 177 -20.09 -27.90 8.45
N GLY A 178 -19.51 -28.58 7.46
CA GLY A 178 -19.81 -30.00 7.20
C GLY A 178 -18.85 -30.93 7.96
N ASP A 179 -18.92 -32.21 7.63
CA ASP A 179 -18.13 -33.28 8.24
C ASP A 179 -16.79 -33.51 7.52
N GLU A 180 -16.43 -32.61 6.60
CA GLU A 180 -15.15 -32.67 5.91
C GLU A 180 -13.99 -32.53 6.90
N PRO A 181 -12.86 -33.24 6.65
CA PRO A 181 -11.67 -33.13 7.48
C PRO A 181 -11.14 -31.70 7.57
N VAL A 182 -10.72 -31.31 8.77
CA VAL A 182 -10.02 -30.05 9.00
C VAL A 182 -8.60 -30.13 8.44
N ARG A 183 -8.07 -28.98 8.02
CA ARG A 183 -6.74 -28.86 7.45
C ARG A 183 -5.95 -27.76 8.15
N ARG A 184 -4.67 -28.02 8.41
CA ARG A 184 -3.71 -27.03 8.92
C ARG A 184 -3.10 -26.30 7.73
N TYR A 185 -3.21 -24.98 7.70
CA TYR A 185 -2.73 -24.13 6.62
C TYR A 185 -1.60 -23.21 7.09
N GLU A 186 -0.63 -22.96 6.22
CA GLU A 186 0.46 -22.01 6.50
C GLU A 186 0.40 -20.79 5.57
N CYS A 187 0.75 -19.62 6.10
CA CYS A 187 0.93 -18.42 5.30
C CYS A 187 2.41 -18.21 4.97
N THR A 188 2.88 -18.81 3.87
CA THR A 188 4.27 -18.64 3.42
C THR A 188 4.48 -17.31 2.66
N PRO A 189 5.73 -16.84 2.52
CA PRO A 189 6.04 -15.69 1.68
C PRO A 189 5.56 -15.85 0.23
N GLU A 190 5.61 -17.07 -0.33
CA GLU A 190 5.15 -17.37 -1.68
C GLU A 190 3.64 -17.23 -1.83
N VAL A 191 2.87 -17.64 -0.81
CA VAL A 191 1.42 -17.44 -0.73
C VAL A 191 1.11 -15.94 -0.71
N ARG A 192 1.84 -15.14 0.08
CA ARG A 192 1.67 -13.69 0.11
C ARG A 192 2.03 -13.04 -1.23
N ALA A 193 3.06 -13.53 -1.91
CA ALA A 193 3.51 -12.97 -3.18
C ALA A 193 2.61 -13.32 -4.36
N ARG A 194 1.92 -14.48 -4.34
CA ARG A 194 1.13 -15.01 -5.47
C ARG A 194 -0.17 -15.74 -5.04
N PRO A 195 -1.02 -15.12 -4.21
CA PRO A 195 -2.20 -15.76 -3.59
C PRO A 195 -3.24 -16.30 -4.59
N GLY A 196 -3.29 -15.76 -5.81
CA GLY A 196 -4.20 -16.25 -6.86
C GLY A 196 -3.76 -17.54 -7.54
N THR A 197 -2.50 -17.96 -7.37
CA THR A 197 -1.91 -19.11 -8.10
C THR A 197 -1.16 -20.09 -7.20
N VAL A 198 -0.69 -19.64 -6.04
CA VAL A 198 -0.04 -20.47 -5.02
C VAL A 198 -1.03 -20.59 -3.86
N PRO A 199 -1.69 -21.75 -3.71
CA PRO A 199 -2.56 -21.95 -2.56
C PRO A 199 -1.73 -22.05 -1.28
N PRO A 200 -2.29 -21.68 -0.11
CA PRO A 200 -1.65 -21.98 1.16
C PRO A 200 -1.38 -23.49 1.27
N PRO A 201 -0.14 -23.93 1.55
CA PRO A 201 0.14 -25.34 1.77
C PRO A 201 -0.70 -25.81 2.96
N SER A 202 -1.20 -27.05 2.86
CA SER A 202 -2.11 -27.59 3.84
C SER A 202 -1.95 -29.08 4.06
N GLU A 203 -2.11 -29.51 5.30
CA GLU A 203 -2.11 -30.91 5.69
C GLU A 203 -3.40 -31.26 6.42
N THR A 204 -3.93 -32.47 6.20
CA THR A 204 -5.12 -32.93 6.92
C THR A 204 -4.76 -33.24 8.36
N VAL A 205 -5.51 -32.71 9.31
CA VAL A 205 -5.30 -32.97 10.74
C VAL A 205 -6.39 -33.93 11.21
N SER A 206 -5.99 -34.96 11.96
CA SER A 206 -6.92 -35.85 12.63
C SER A 206 -7.13 -35.39 14.07
N GLY A 207 -8.35 -35.57 14.57
CA GLY A 207 -8.69 -35.38 15.98
C GLY A 207 -7.83 -36.20 16.92
N SER A 208 -7.60 -35.66 18.12
CA SER A 208 -6.99 -36.40 19.24
C SER A 208 -8.04 -37.14 20.05
#